data_AF-A0A1G0ZPA2-F1
#
_entry.id   AF-A0A1G0ZPA2-F1
#
_cell.length_a   1.000
_cell.length_b   1.000
_cell.length_c   1.000
_cell.angle_alpha   90.00
_cell.angle_beta   90.00
_cell.angle_gamma   90.00
#
_symmetry.space_group_name_H-M   'P 1'
#
loop_
_entity.id
_entity.type
_entity.pdbx_description
1 polymer ?
#
loop_
_entity_poly.entity_id
_entity_poly.type
_entity_poly.pdbx_seq_one_letter_code
_entity_poly.pdbx_strand_id
1 'polypeptide(L)'
;MSYAGISGVTHGFFMNYWVTIYRVAWGLVIILITIAVISAFIPKVQRYNESYKKRAEYQEENKHLAEELKILRDKQERFNSDPLYVERTAREIGMVKPNEVIFKYTNEESKVRK
;
A
#
# COMPACT_ATOMS: atom_id res chain seq x y z
N MET A 1 -17.34 -48.78 -76.10
CA MET A 1 -15.93 -48.38 -75.90
C MET A 1 -15.94 -46.92 -75.46
N SER A 2 -15.82 -46.64 -74.16
CA SER A 2 -15.70 -45.27 -73.65
C SER A 2 -15.00 -45.29 -72.31
N TYR A 3 -13.74 -44.86 -72.30
CA TYR A 3 -12.95 -44.56 -71.10
C TYR A 3 -12.30 -43.20 -71.31
N ALA A 4 -13.05 -42.14 -71.03
CA ALA A 4 -12.51 -40.80 -70.90
C ALA A 4 -13.40 -40.04 -69.91
N GLY A 5 -12.96 -39.91 -68.65
CA GLY A 5 -13.74 -39.11 -67.70
C GLY A 5 -13.41 -39.18 -66.21
N ILE A 6 -12.35 -39.88 -65.77
CA ILE A 6 -12.13 -40.09 -64.31
C ILE A 6 -10.88 -39.36 -63.76
N SER A 7 -10.03 -38.75 -64.59
CA SER A 7 -8.78 -38.11 -64.11
C SER A 7 -8.92 -36.66 -63.63
N GLY A 8 -10.08 -36.00 -63.78
CA GLY A 8 -10.23 -34.57 -63.47
C GLY A 8 -10.70 -34.21 -62.05
N VAL A 9 -11.30 -35.16 -61.32
CA VAL A 9 -12.04 -34.85 -60.08
C VAL A 9 -11.19 -35.07 -58.81
N THR A 10 -10.07 -35.77 -58.92
CA THR A 10 -9.26 -36.18 -57.76
C THR A 10 -8.22 -35.14 -57.32
N HIS A 11 -7.87 -34.15 -58.14
CA HIS A 11 -6.91 -33.10 -57.75
C HIS A 11 -7.54 -31.97 -56.91
N GLY A 12 -8.85 -31.74 -57.02
CA GLY A 12 -9.54 -30.71 -56.24
C GLY A 12 -9.69 -31.05 -54.75
N PHE A 13 -9.88 -32.32 -54.41
CA PHE A 13 -10.04 -32.74 -53.01
C PHE A 13 -8.72 -32.61 -52.22
N PHE A 14 -7.59 -33.06 -52.78
CA PHE A 14 -6.31 -33.05 -52.08
C PHE A 14 -5.80 -31.62 -51.78
N MET A 15 -6.00 -30.68 -52.71
CA MET A 15 -5.64 -29.27 -52.53
C MET A 15 -6.50 -28.57 -51.47
N ASN A 16 -7.81 -28.86 -51.41
CA ASN A 16 -8.71 -28.26 -50.43
C ASN A 16 -8.52 -28.82 -49.01
N TYR A 17 -8.08 -30.08 -48.87
CA TYR A 17 -7.74 -30.67 -47.57
C TYR A 17 -6.56 -29.94 -46.91
N TRP A 18 -5.50 -29.66 -47.65
CA TRP A 18 -4.35 -28.90 -47.16
C TRP A 18 -4.75 -27.49 -46.72
N VAL A 19 -5.58 -26.80 -47.51
CA VAL A 19 -6.09 -25.46 -47.15
C VAL A 19 -6.97 -25.51 -45.89
N THR A 20 -7.76 -26.57 -45.72
CA THR A 20 -8.62 -26.75 -44.54
C THR A 20 -7.78 -26.97 -43.28
N ILE A 21 -6.74 -27.80 -43.36
CA ILE A 21 -5.79 -28.04 -42.27
C ILE A 21 -5.07 -26.73 -41.90
N TYR A 22 -4.60 -25.97 -42.89
CA TYR A 22 -3.97 -24.67 -42.65
C TYR A 22 -4.92 -23.67 -41.98
N ARG A 23 -6.19 -23.61 -42.39
CA ARG A 23 -7.19 -22.73 -41.75
C ARG A 23 -7.43 -23.08 -40.29
N VAL A 24 -7.54 -24.38 -39.97
CA VAL A 24 -7.75 -24.85 -38.60
C VAL A 24 -6.52 -24.57 -37.74
N ALA A 25 -5.32 -24.79 -38.28
CA ALA A 25 -4.07 -24.48 -37.60
C ALA A 25 -3.95 -22.98 -37.28
N TRP A 26 -4.27 -22.10 -38.24
CA TRP A 26 -4.29 -20.65 -38.01
C TRP A 26 -5.36 -20.24 -37.00
N GLY A 27 -6.53 -20.88 -37.00
CA GLY A 27 -7.56 -20.66 -35.99
C GLY A 27 -7.07 -20.98 -34.57
N LEU A 28 -6.39 -22.11 -34.40
CA LEU A 28 -5.77 -22.49 -33.13
C LEU A 28 -4.71 -21.49 -32.66
N VAL A 29 -3.87 -20.99 -33.57
CA VAL A 29 -2.87 -19.97 -33.26
C VAL A 29 -3.53 -18.66 -32.81
N ILE A 30 -4.58 -18.22 -33.50
CA ILE A 30 -5.34 -17.01 -33.11
C ILE A 30 -5.99 -17.18 -31.73
N ILE A 31 -6.56 -18.36 -31.44
CA ILE A 31 -7.15 -18.65 -30.14
C ILE A 31 -6.08 -18.60 -29.03
N LEU A 32 -4.90 -19.20 -29.26
CA LEU A 32 -3.79 -19.15 -28.32
C LEU A 32 -3.31 -17.72 -28.06
N ILE A 33 -3.16 -16.92 -29.12
CA ILE A 33 -2.79 -15.50 -29.00
C ILE A 33 -3.85 -14.73 -28.20
N THR A 34 -5.13 -14.98 -28.45
CA THR A 34 -6.24 -14.32 -27.75
C THR A 34 -6.21 -14.64 -26.25
N ILE A 35 -6.00 -15.91 -25.89
CA ILE A 35 -5.86 -16.34 -24.50
C ILE A 35 -4.62 -15.71 -23.85
N ALA A 36 -3.49 -15.66 -24.56
CA ALA A 36 -2.26 -15.05 -24.05
C ALA A 36 -2.43 -13.55 -23.80
N VAL A 37 -3.11 -12.83 -24.69
CA VAL A 37 -3.44 -11.42 -24.51
C VAL A 37 -4.36 -11.25 -23.30
N ILE A 38 -5.49 -11.96 -23.22
CA ILE A 38 -6.41 -11.85 -22.07
C ILE A 38 -5.68 -12.16 -20.75
N SER A 39 -4.87 -13.22 -20.72
CA SER A 39 -4.07 -13.62 -19.57
C SER A 39 -3.00 -12.59 -19.19
N ALA A 40 -2.46 -11.83 -20.14
CA ALA A 40 -1.51 -10.75 -19.86
C ALA A 40 -2.20 -9.50 -19.28
N PHE A 41 -3.46 -9.25 -19.62
CA PHE A 41 -4.23 -8.12 -19.10
C PHE A 41 -4.77 -8.35 -17.67
N ILE A 42 -5.07 -9.59 -17.27
CA ILE A 42 -5.57 -9.95 -15.92
C ILE A 42 -4.60 -9.62 -14.76
N PRO A 43 -3.31 -10.00 -14.77
CA PRO A 43 -2.39 -9.77 -13.64
C PRO A 43 -2.08 -8.27 -13.46
N LYS A 44 -2.28 -7.46 -14.51
CA LYS A 44 -2.01 -6.03 -14.47
C LYS A 44 -3.05 -5.28 -13.64
N VAL A 45 -4.30 -5.76 -13.58
CA VAL A 45 -5.37 -5.14 -12.78
C VAL A 45 -5.21 -5.44 -11.29
N GLN A 46 -4.72 -6.63 -10.90
CA GLN A 46 -4.49 -6.96 -9.49
C GLN A 46 -3.41 -6.09 -8.84
N ARG A 47 -2.35 -5.73 -9.58
CA ARG A 47 -1.26 -4.84 -9.10
C ARG A 47 -1.70 -3.41 -8.80
N TYR A 48 -2.78 -2.93 -9.43
CA TYR A 48 -3.30 -1.59 -9.18
C TYR A 48 -3.99 -1.51 -7.82
N ASN A 49 -4.77 -2.51 -7.41
CA ASN A 49 -5.51 -2.47 -6.14
C ASN A 49 -4.60 -2.46 -4.90
N GLU A 50 -3.48 -3.17 -4.93
CA GLU A 50 -2.49 -3.14 -3.85
C GLU A 50 -1.79 -1.79 -3.76
N SER A 51 -1.53 -1.16 -4.92
CA SER A 51 -0.90 0.16 -4.98
C SER A 51 -1.82 1.27 -4.46
N TYR A 52 -3.13 1.17 -4.71
CA TYR A 52 -4.11 2.13 -4.17
C TYR A 52 -4.30 1.97 -2.67
N LYS A 53 -4.38 0.73 -2.15
CA LYS A 53 -4.47 0.48 -0.70
C LYS A 53 -3.27 1.03 0.06
N LYS A 54 -2.06 0.72 -0.42
CA LYS A 54 -0.81 1.23 0.17
C LYS A 54 -0.76 2.77 0.14
N ARG A 55 -1.18 3.39 -0.96
CA ARG A 55 -1.22 4.87 -1.05
C ARG A 55 -2.20 5.49 -0.06
N ALA A 56 -3.36 4.88 0.16
CA ALA A 56 -4.33 5.35 1.14
C ALA A 56 -3.78 5.20 2.57
N GLU A 57 -3.17 4.07 2.88
CA GLU A 57 -2.54 3.79 4.18
C GLU A 57 -1.42 4.79 4.50
N TYR A 58 -0.49 5.01 3.56
CA TYR A 58 0.58 6.01 3.74
C TYR A 58 0.07 7.45 3.83
N GLN A 59 -1.08 7.76 3.23
CA GLN A 59 -1.70 9.08 3.36
C GLN A 59 -2.35 9.28 4.72
N GLU A 60 -2.96 8.24 5.27
CA GLU A 60 -3.55 8.26 6.61
C GLU A 60 -2.46 8.37 7.68
N GLU A 61 -1.40 7.58 7.55
CA GLU A 61 -0.23 7.65 8.44
C GLU A 61 0.45 9.02 8.40
N ASN A 62 0.66 9.60 7.21
CA ASN A 62 1.20 10.95 7.08
C ASN A 62 0.33 12.02 7.73
N LYS A 63 -1.01 11.89 7.66
CA LYS A 63 -1.92 12.84 8.32
C LYS A 63 -1.78 12.76 9.83
N HIS A 64 -1.76 11.54 10.38
CA HIS A 64 -1.59 11.33 11.81
C HIS A 64 -0.26 11.90 12.31
N LEU A 65 0.85 11.60 11.62
CA LEU A 65 2.17 12.12 11.95
C LEU A 65 2.24 13.65 11.84
N ALA A 66 1.57 14.25 10.86
CA ALA A 66 1.51 15.70 10.70
C ALA A 66 0.74 16.38 11.85
N GLU A 67 -0.35 15.77 12.32
CA GLU A 67 -1.10 16.25 13.48
C GLU A 67 -0.28 16.16 14.77
N GLU A 68 0.41 15.03 15.00
CA GLU A 68 1.33 14.88 16.13
C GLU A 68 2.44 15.94 16.10
N LEU A 69 3.08 16.14 14.94
CA LEU A 69 4.11 17.16 14.77
C LEU A 69 3.59 18.56 15.07
N LYS A 70 2.35 18.87 14.69
CA LYS A 70 1.72 20.15 15.00
C LYS A 70 1.52 20.32 16.50
N ILE A 71 0.99 19.30 17.19
CA ILE A 71 0.79 19.33 18.63
C ILE A 71 2.13 19.48 19.37
N LEU A 72 3.17 18.77 18.92
CA LEU A 72 4.51 18.87 19.51
C LEU A 72 5.13 20.25 19.29
N ARG A 73 4.97 20.84 18.10
CA ARG A 73 5.42 22.21 17.81
C ARG A 73 4.72 23.25 18.67
N ASP A 74 3.41 23.17 18.82
CA ASP A 74 2.64 24.08 19.68
C ASP A 74 3.12 23.99 21.14
N LYS A 75 3.43 22.77 21.63
CA LYS A 75 4.01 22.59 22.96
C LYS A 75 5.40 23.21 23.06
N GLN A 76 6.26 23.00 22.06
CA GLN A 76 7.62 23.55 22.02
C GLN A 76 7.60 25.09 21.97
N GLU A 77 6.68 25.67 21.21
CA GLU A 77 6.49 27.11 21.15
C GLU A 77 6.06 27.66 22.51
N ARG A 78 5.10 27.01 23.18
CA ARG A 78 4.69 27.37 24.55
C ARG A 78 5.81 27.24 25.58
N PHE A 79 6.67 26.22 25.45
CA PHE A 79 7.87 26.07 26.28
C PHE A 79 8.86 27.22 26.07
N ASN A 80 8.98 27.75 24.86
CA ASN A 80 9.89 28.86 24.58
C ASN A 80 9.28 30.22 24.93
N SER A 81 7.96 30.39 24.79
CA SER A 81 7.29 31.68 24.95
C SER A 81 6.82 31.97 26.38
N ASP A 82 6.57 30.95 27.21
CA ASP A 82 5.99 31.13 28.55
C ASP A 82 6.95 30.62 29.66
N PRO A 83 7.61 31.54 30.39
CA PRO A 83 8.49 31.20 31.50
C PRO A 83 7.78 30.49 32.67
N LEU A 84 6.49 30.78 32.90
CA LEU A 84 5.71 30.15 33.97
C LEU A 84 5.39 28.69 33.64
N TYR A 85 5.20 28.39 32.36
CA TYR A 85 5.00 27.02 31.88
C TYR A 85 6.25 26.16 32.07
N VAL A 86 7.43 26.71 31.74
CA VAL A 86 8.73 26.06 31.98
C VAL A 86 8.94 25.78 33.45
N GLU A 87 8.68 26.75 34.32
CA GLU A 87 8.85 26.61 35.77
C GLU A 87 7.91 25.55 36.36
N ARG A 88 6.66 25.48 35.88
CA ARG A 88 5.70 24.44 36.30
C ARG A 88 6.15 23.05 35.87
N THR A 89 6.52 22.86 34.60
CA THR A 89 7.01 21.55 34.12
C THR A 89 8.32 21.16 34.80
N ALA A 90 9.25 22.09 34.99
CA ALA A 90 10.49 21.84 35.72
C ALA A 90 10.20 21.33 37.15
N ARG A 91 9.22 21.93 37.83
CA ARG A 91 8.82 21.51 39.17
C ARG A 91 8.12 20.15 39.19
N GLU A 92 7.34 19.82 38.16
CA GLU A 92 6.70 18.50 37.99
C GLU A 92 7.72 17.37 37.81
N ILE A 93 8.82 17.63 37.11
CA ILE A 93 9.94 16.67 36.97
C ILE A 93 10.93 16.72 38.14
N GLY A 94 10.64 17.51 39.18
CA GLY A 94 11.46 17.62 40.39
C GLY A 94 12.69 18.53 40.29
N MET A 95 12.81 19.31 39.21
CA MET A 95 13.83 20.36 39.10
C MET A 95 13.39 21.62 39.87
N VAL A 96 14.34 22.21 40.58
CA VAL A 96 14.14 23.41 41.40
C VAL A 96 15.21 24.44 41.09
N LYS A 97 14.88 25.71 41.29
CA LYS A 97 15.86 26.78 41.15
C LYS A 97 16.94 26.63 42.24
N PRO A 98 18.23 26.93 41.95
CA PRO A 98 19.35 26.73 42.88
C PRO A 98 19.20 27.43 44.24
N ASN A 99 18.36 28.47 44.34
CA ASN A 99 18.18 29.29 45.53
C ASN A 99 16.75 29.23 46.11
N GLU A 100 15.97 28.19 45.79
CA GLU A 100 14.60 28.02 46.30
C GLU A 100 14.54 27.02 47.47
N VAL A 101 13.82 27.36 48.54
CA VAL A 101 13.62 26.49 49.71
C VAL A 101 12.33 25.68 49.51
N ILE A 102 12.44 24.36 49.42
CA ILE A 102 11.26 23.46 49.30
C ILE A 102 10.84 22.96 50.68
N PHE A 103 9.55 23.14 51.02
CA PHE A 103 8.90 22.42 52.12
C PHE A 103 8.27 21.13 51.60
N LYS A 104 8.87 19.98 51.93
CA LYS A 104 8.28 18.67 51.66
C LYS A 104 7.50 18.22 52.90
N TYR A 105 6.18 18.27 52.83
CA TYR A 105 5.32 17.68 53.86
C TYR A 105 5.41 16.15 53.75
N THR A 106 6.20 15.52 54.63
CA THR A 106 6.11 14.08 54.84
C THR A 106 4.91 13.84 55.76
N ASN A 107 3.98 12.99 55.33
CA ASN A 107 2.83 12.59 56.15
C ASN A 107 3.28 11.52 57.15
N GLU A 108 4.35 11.80 57.90
CA GLU A 108 4.72 10.98 59.04
C GLU A 108 3.93 11.48 60.22
N GLU A 109 2.82 10.79 60.46
CA GLU A 109 2.02 10.86 61.66
C GLU A 109 2.92 11.09 62.88
N SER A 110 2.60 12.15 63.59
CA SER A 110 3.05 12.48 64.92
C SER A 110 3.11 11.25 65.84
N LYS A 111 4.25 10.54 65.87
CA LYS A 111 4.59 9.68 67.01
C LYS A 111 5.07 10.58 68.14
N VAL A 112 4.08 11.12 68.85
CA VAL A 112 4.23 11.70 70.19
C VAL A 112 4.98 10.68 71.05
N ARG A 113 6.21 11.03 71.46
CA ARG A 113 7.01 10.26 72.41
C ARG A 113 6.23 10.16 73.73
N LYS A 114 6.02 8.92 74.21
CA LYS A 114 5.78 8.62 75.63
C LYS A 114 7.10 8.67 76.39
#